data_AF-A0A521NZZ9-F1
#
_entry.id   AF-A0A521NZZ9-F1
#
_cell.length_a   1.000
_cell.length_b   1.000
_cell.length_c   1.000
_cell.angle_alpha   90.00
_cell.angle_beta   90.00
_cell.angle_gamma   90.00
#
_symmetry.space_group_name_H-M   'P 1'
#
loop_
_entity.id
_entity.type
_entity.pdbx_description
1 polymer ?
#
loop_
_entity_poly.entity_id
_entity_poly.type
_entity_poly.pdbx_seq_one_letter_code
_entity_poly.pdbx_strand_id
1 'polypeptide(L)'
;MKYLASGLIILALGAAPAAAESWNPYARTTGNAFMADVDSITVNGEITSVLVATVALSGDAGDYSHTIETFEFRCGSRSTWRTAGVVEYGPDAAEVGRYPEEGAAWENIRPNTSPDYLEQIVCDGSRAQPPVWPTIKDFVDAGRP
;
A
#
# COMPACT_ATOMS: atom_id res chain seq x y z
N MET A 1 -29.02 54.78 -11.40
CA MET A 1 -27.71 54.11 -11.51
C MET A 1 -27.54 53.30 -10.23
N LYS A 2 -27.94 52.02 -10.20
CA LYS A 2 -27.05 50.86 -10.45
C LYS A 2 -25.76 50.97 -9.65
N TYR A 3 -25.57 50.16 -8.61
CA TYR A 3 -24.44 49.23 -8.47
C TYR A 3 -24.86 48.09 -7.51
N LEU A 4 -25.20 46.94 -8.10
CA LEU A 4 -25.23 45.64 -7.42
C LEU A 4 -23.77 45.25 -7.15
N ALA A 5 -23.40 45.09 -5.89
CA ALA A 5 -22.13 44.45 -5.51
C ALA A 5 -22.42 42.98 -5.20
N SER A 6 -22.33 42.13 -6.23
CA SER A 6 -22.32 40.68 -6.07
C SER A 6 -20.93 40.25 -5.59
N GLY A 7 -20.82 39.84 -4.33
CA GLY A 7 -19.61 39.25 -3.77
C GLY A 7 -19.40 37.84 -4.31
N LEU A 8 -18.27 37.63 -4.97
CA LEU A 8 -17.82 36.33 -5.46
C LEU A 8 -17.22 35.54 -4.28
N ILE A 9 -17.90 34.50 -3.80
CA ILE A 9 -17.33 33.53 -2.87
C ILE A 9 -16.48 32.56 -3.70
N ILE A 10 -15.16 32.69 -3.61
CA ILE A 10 -14.22 31.70 -4.17
C ILE A 10 -14.12 30.55 -3.15
N LEU A 11 -14.81 29.45 -3.42
CA LEU A 11 -14.59 28.17 -2.75
C LEU A 11 -13.24 27.61 -3.22
N ALA A 12 -12.18 27.90 -2.49
CA ALA A 12 -10.92 27.19 -2.63
C ALA A 12 -11.14 25.74 -2.17
N LEU A 13 -11.40 24.85 -3.12
CA LEU A 13 -11.27 23.40 -2.94
C LEU A 13 -9.77 23.14 -2.70
N GLY A 14 -9.36 23.15 -1.43
CA GLY A 14 -8.04 22.67 -1.04
C GLY A 14 -7.94 21.21 -1.45
N ALA A 15 -7.10 20.89 -2.43
CA ALA A 15 -6.64 19.53 -2.63
C ALA A 15 -6.01 19.10 -1.30
N ALA A 16 -6.62 18.12 -0.63
CA ALA A 16 -5.95 17.48 0.48
C ALA A 16 -4.58 17.02 -0.03
N PRO A 17 -3.47 17.26 0.69
CA PRO A 17 -2.21 16.65 0.32
C PRO A 17 -2.43 15.15 0.20
N ALA A 18 -2.03 14.56 -0.93
CA ALA A 18 -1.96 13.11 -1.04
C ALA A 18 -1.13 12.60 0.14
N ALA A 19 -1.59 11.53 0.79
CA ALA A 19 -0.78 10.88 1.82
C ALA A 19 0.59 10.54 1.21
N ALA A 20 1.66 10.78 1.97
CA ALA A 20 2.99 10.36 1.52
C ALA A 20 2.99 8.82 1.44
N GLU A 21 3.50 8.30 0.33
CA GLU A 21 3.68 6.86 0.09
C GLU A 21 5.18 6.58 -0.07
N SER A 22 5.63 5.42 0.42
CA SER A 22 7.00 4.95 0.25
C SER A 22 7.04 3.43 0.10
N TRP A 23 7.01 2.97 -1.15
CA TRP A 23 6.92 1.56 -1.50
C TRP A 23 8.29 0.88 -1.47
N ASN A 24 8.45 -0.03 -0.52
CA ASN A 24 9.67 -0.76 -0.23
C ASN A 24 9.52 -2.22 -0.72
N PRO A 25 10.27 -2.66 -1.75
CA PRO A 25 10.24 -4.06 -2.18
C PRO A 25 10.86 -4.97 -1.12
N TYR A 26 10.16 -6.03 -0.75
CA TYR A 26 10.61 -6.95 0.30
C TYR A 26 10.57 -8.42 -0.12
N ALA A 27 9.75 -8.77 -1.11
CA ALA A 27 9.71 -10.12 -1.66
C ALA A 27 9.42 -10.08 -3.16
N ARG A 28 9.81 -11.15 -3.84
CA ARG A 28 9.55 -11.38 -5.27
C ARG A 28 9.26 -12.84 -5.55
N THR A 29 8.41 -13.06 -6.55
CA THR A 29 8.24 -14.34 -7.22
C THR A 29 8.68 -14.19 -8.68
N THR A 30 8.53 -15.24 -9.48
CA THR A 30 8.78 -15.16 -10.92
C THR A 30 7.81 -14.22 -11.65
N GLY A 31 6.61 -13.98 -11.10
CA GLY A 31 5.58 -13.17 -11.75
C GLY A 31 5.25 -11.85 -11.06
N ASN A 32 5.55 -11.70 -9.76
CA ASN A 32 5.11 -10.56 -8.97
C ASN A 32 6.21 -9.99 -8.08
N ALA A 33 6.19 -8.66 -7.91
CA ALA A 33 6.85 -7.95 -6.83
C ALA A 33 5.86 -7.68 -5.69
N PHE A 34 6.33 -7.81 -4.46
CA PHE A 34 5.60 -7.44 -3.25
C PHE A 34 6.32 -6.25 -2.60
N MET A 35 5.58 -5.18 -2.36
CA MET A 35 6.12 -3.93 -1.80
C MET A 35 5.26 -3.48 -0.64
N ALA A 36 5.89 -3.08 0.46
CA ALA A 36 5.20 -2.49 1.60
C ALA A 36 5.26 -0.97 1.52
N ASP A 37 4.14 -0.28 1.69
CA ASP A 37 4.13 1.16 1.90
C ASP A 37 4.49 1.46 3.35
N VAL A 38 5.72 1.89 3.59
CA VAL A 38 6.22 2.09 4.95
C VAL A 38 5.63 3.33 5.63
N ASP A 39 5.09 4.26 4.86
CA ASP A 39 4.40 5.45 5.37
C ASP A 39 2.95 5.14 5.78
N SER A 40 2.38 4.02 5.30
CA SER A 40 1.07 3.51 5.73
C SER A 40 1.09 2.75 7.06
N ILE A 41 2.28 2.55 7.66
CA ILE A 41 2.39 1.77 8.90
C ILE A 41 1.71 2.54 10.04
N THR A 42 0.67 1.95 10.63
CA THR A 42 -0.01 2.53 11.80
C THR A 42 -0.09 1.52 12.94
N VAL A 43 -0.03 2.01 14.17
CA VAL A 43 -0.17 1.20 15.39
C VAL A 43 -1.46 1.60 16.10
N ASN A 44 -2.35 0.63 16.31
CA ASN A 44 -3.60 0.80 17.04
C ASN A 44 -3.70 -0.28 18.13
N GLY A 45 -3.32 0.10 19.35
CA GLY A 45 -3.20 -0.85 20.46
C GLY A 45 -2.12 -1.89 20.19
N GLU A 46 -2.50 -3.17 20.13
CA GLU A 46 -1.59 -4.29 19.86
C GLU A 46 -1.45 -4.62 18.36
N ILE A 47 -2.22 -3.95 17.50
CA ILE A 47 -2.25 -4.23 16.06
C ILE A 47 -1.42 -3.17 15.33
N THR A 48 -0.47 -3.63 14.53
CA THR A 48 0.24 -2.80 13.56
C THR A 48 -0.27 -3.14 12.15
N SER A 49 -0.77 -2.14 11.42
CA SER A 49 -1.27 -2.32 10.05
C SER A 49 -0.28 -1.78 9.02
N VAL A 50 -0.27 -2.37 7.82
CA VAL A 50 0.52 -1.87 6.67
C VAL A 50 -0.20 -2.21 5.37
N LEU A 51 -0.05 -1.35 4.36
CA LEU A 51 -0.47 -1.62 2.99
C LEU A 51 0.64 -2.33 2.21
N VAL A 52 0.26 -3.38 1.49
CA VAL A 52 1.16 -4.17 0.65
C VAL A 52 0.63 -4.20 -0.78
N ALA A 53 1.44 -3.75 -1.72
CA ALA A 53 1.15 -3.87 -3.13
C ALA A 53 1.67 -5.19 -3.70
N THR A 54 0.84 -5.89 -4.45
CA THR A 54 1.25 -6.95 -5.36
C THR A 54 1.18 -6.43 -6.79
N VAL A 55 2.32 -6.36 -7.46
CA VAL A 55 2.44 -5.82 -8.82
C VAL A 55 3.07 -6.86 -9.73
N ALA A 56 2.44 -7.11 -10.89
CA ALA A 56 3.00 -8.02 -11.88
C ALA A 56 4.32 -7.46 -12.46
N LEU A 57 5.32 -8.33 -12.58
CA LEU A 57 6.64 -8.01 -13.14
C LEU A 57 6.66 -7.93 -14.68
N SER A 58 5.56 -8.32 -15.32
CA SER A 58 5.36 -8.26 -16.77
C SER A 58 4.00 -7.69 -17.09
N GLY A 59 3.89 -6.94 -18.18
CA GLY A 59 2.65 -6.34 -18.66
C GLY A 59 2.94 -5.30 -19.73
N ASP A 60 1.89 -4.72 -20.29
CA ASP A 60 2.02 -3.64 -21.26
C ASP A 60 2.57 -2.37 -20.58
N ALA A 61 3.32 -1.56 -21.33
CA ALA A 61 3.77 -0.27 -20.85
C ALA A 61 2.55 0.62 -20.55
N GLY A 62 2.49 1.18 -19.34
CA GLY A 62 1.36 1.99 -18.88
C GLY A 62 0.17 1.18 -18.36
N ASP A 63 0.28 -0.15 -18.24
CA ASP A 63 -0.65 -0.93 -17.42
C ASP A 63 -0.27 -0.77 -15.94
N TYR A 64 -1.08 -0.07 -15.15
CA TYR A 64 -0.85 0.14 -13.72
C TYR A 64 -1.64 -0.82 -12.84
N SER A 65 -2.13 -1.94 -13.39
CA SER A 65 -2.89 -2.91 -12.62
C SER A 65 -2.08 -3.48 -11.46
N HIS A 66 -2.67 -3.47 -10.27
CA HIS A 66 -2.08 -4.02 -9.05
C HIS A 66 -3.16 -4.30 -8.01
N THR A 67 -2.80 -5.02 -6.95
CA THR A 67 -3.64 -5.12 -5.75
C THR A 67 -2.92 -4.48 -4.58
N ILE A 68 -3.70 -3.87 -3.68
CA ILE A 68 -3.22 -3.41 -2.37
C ILE A 68 -3.96 -4.20 -1.30
N GLU A 69 -3.23 -4.94 -0.50
CA GLU A 69 -3.74 -5.71 0.63
C GLU A 69 -3.32 -5.06 1.94
N THR A 70 -4.26 -4.96 2.88
CA THR A 70 -3.99 -4.49 4.24
C THR A 70 -3.58 -5.68 5.08
N PHE A 71 -2.33 -5.70 5.52
CA PHE A 71 -1.83 -6.66 6.48
C PHE A 71 -1.92 -6.08 7.89
N GLU A 72 -2.25 -6.94 8.85
CA GLU A 72 -2.23 -6.63 10.26
C GLU A 72 -1.34 -7.62 11.01
N PHE A 73 -0.53 -7.09 11.92
CA PHE A 73 0.40 -7.84 12.75
C PHE A 73 0.15 -7.57 14.22
N ARG A 74 0.24 -8.62 15.03
CA ARG A 74 0.49 -8.54 16.47
C ARG A 74 1.95 -8.85 16.69
N CYS A 75 2.79 -7.81 16.73
CA CYS A 75 4.23 -7.96 16.88
C CYS A 75 4.60 -8.44 18.29
N GLY A 76 5.59 -9.34 18.40
CA GLY A 76 6.11 -9.79 19.68
C GLY A 76 7.00 -11.03 19.54
N SER A 77 7.29 -11.73 20.65
CA SER A 77 8.10 -12.96 20.61
C SER A 77 7.41 -14.13 19.90
N ARG A 78 6.10 -14.03 19.66
CA ARG A 78 5.29 -14.97 18.88
C ARG A 78 4.34 -14.18 18.01
N SER A 79 4.90 -13.48 17.03
CA SER A 79 4.12 -12.66 16.14
C SER A 79 3.07 -13.47 15.38
N THR A 80 1.89 -12.89 15.25
CA THR A 80 0.79 -13.41 14.43
C THR A 80 0.35 -12.36 13.45
N TRP A 81 -0.19 -12.79 12.32
CA TRP A 81 -0.63 -11.90 11.25
C TRP A 81 -2.00 -12.30 10.71
N ARG A 82 -2.62 -11.38 9.98
CA ARG A 82 -3.80 -11.63 9.15
C ARG A 82 -3.92 -10.58 8.05
N THR A 83 -4.80 -10.84 7.10
CA THR A 83 -5.29 -9.89 6.11
C THR A 83 -6.54 -9.20 6.64
N ALA A 84 -6.70 -7.90 6.35
CA ALA A 84 -7.86 -7.11 6.77
C ALA A 84 -8.71 -6.63 5.57
N GLY A 85 -8.21 -6.82 4.35
CA GLY A 85 -8.92 -6.51 3.12
C GLY A 85 -7.98 -6.30 1.95
N VAL A 86 -8.55 -6.34 0.75
CA VAL A 86 -7.84 -6.12 -0.50
C VAL A 86 -8.59 -5.11 -1.37
N VAL A 87 -7.82 -4.29 -2.09
CA VAL A 87 -8.29 -3.36 -3.11
C VAL A 87 -7.61 -3.72 -4.42
N GLU A 88 -8.39 -3.79 -5.49
CA GLU A 88 -7.90 -4.07 -6.83
C GLU A 88 -7.92 -2.80 -7.66
N TYR A 89 -6.84 -2.57 -8.40
CA TYR A 89 -6.66 -1.44 -9.30
C TYR A 89 -6.47 -1.93 -10.73
N GLY A 90 -7.17 -1.29 -11.67
CA GLY A 90 -7.11 -1.59 -13.10
C GLY A 90 -5.94 -0.92 -13.82
N PRO A 91 -5.88 -1.04 -15.16
CA PRO A 91 -4.74 -0.57 -15.95
C PRO A 91 -4.49 0.95 -15.89
N ASP A 92 -5.51 1.74 -15.57
CA ASP A 92 -5.43 3.20 -15.40
C ASP A 92 -5.17 3.62 -13.93
N ALA A 93 -4.83 2.66 -13.07
CA ALA A 93 -4.72 2.81 -11.61
C ALA A 93 -6.02 3.26 -10.94
N ALA A 94 -7.18 3.13 -11.60
CA ALA A 94 -8.47 3.31 -10.95
C ALA A 94 -8.82 2.07 -10.11
N GLU A 95 -9.42 2.28 -8.94
CA GLU A 95 -9.98 1.19 -8.14
C GLU A 95 -11.11 0.51 -8.92
N VAL A 96 -11.01 -0.81 -9.07
CA VAL A 96 -12.00 -1.65 -9.77
C VAL A 96 -12.71 -2.60 -8.81
N GLY A 97 -12.17 -2.83 -7.62
CA GLY A 97 -12.74 -3.71 -6.62
C GLY A 97 -12.21 -3.44 -5.21
N ARG A 98 -13.03 -3.69 -4.20
CA ARG A 98 -12.68 -3.60 -2.79
C ARG A 98 -13.39 -4.67 -1.99
N TYR A 99 -12.60 -5.46 -1.27
CA TYR A 99 -13.05 -6.65 -0.59
C TYR A 99 -12.52 -6.62 0.85
N PRO A 100 -13.32 -6.12 1.81
CA PRO A 100 -12.97 -6.16 3.24
C PRO A 100 -12.90 -7.60 3.74
N GLU A 101 -11.94 -7.89 4.63
CA GLU A 101 -11.81 -9.21 5.27
C GLU A 101 -12.10 -9.12 6.77
N GLU A 102 -13.39 -8.98 7.10
CA GLU A 102 -13.81 -8.92 8.49
C GLU A 102 -13.66 -10.27 9.19
N GLY A 103 -13.00 -10.25 10.35
CA GLY A 103 -12.90 -11.44 11.19
C GLY A 103 -11.92 -12.51 10.68
N ALA A 104 -11.02 -12.16 9.77
CA ALA A 104 -9.92 -13.04 9.38
C ALA A 104 -9.16 -13.56 10.62
N ALA A 105 -8.85 -14.85 10.59
CA ALA A 105 -8.19 -15.53 11.70
C ALA A 105 -6.73 -15.06 11.82
N TRP A 106 -6.25 -14.96 13.05
CA TRP A 106 -4.83 -14.70 13.31
C TRP A 106 -4.03 -15.97 13.09
N GLU A 107 -3.03 -15.90 12.21
CA GLU A 107 -2.15 -17.00 11.89
C GLU A 107 -0.75 -16.79 12.47
N ASN A 108 -0.07 -17.88 12.80
CA ASN A 108 1.36 -17.82 13.11
C ASN A 108 2.13 -17.49 11.82
N ILE A 109 3.17 -16.67 11.97
CA ILE A 109 4.10 -16.39 10.88
C ILE A 109 4.94 -17.64 10.61
N ARG A 110 4.98 -18.06 9.33
CA ARG A 110 5.73 -19.22 8.88
C ARG A 110 7.05 -18.75 8.28
N PRO A 111 8.21 -19.33 8.66
CA PRO A 111 9.49 -18.91 8.12
C PRO A 111 9.56 -18.99 6.58
N ASN A 112 10.31 -18.07 5.97
CA ASN A 112 10.52 -17.97 4.52
C ASN A 112 9.24 -17.74 3.70
N THR A 113 8.27 -17.01 4.26
CA THR A 113 7.04 -16.62 3.58
C THR A 113 6.92 -15.09 3.48
N SER A 114 6.00 -14.60 2.64
CA SER A 114 5.77 -13.15 2.51
C SER A 114 5.50 -12.47 3.87
N PRO A 115 4.63 -13.00 4.77
CA PRO A 115 4.47 -12.45 6.11
C PRO A 115 5.74 -12.42 6.97
N ASP A 116 6.63 -13.40 6.84
CA ASP A 116 7.90 -13.48 7.59
C ASP A 116 8.90 -12.41 7.16
N TYR A 117 8.98 -12.14 5.85
CA TYR A 117 9.79 -11.03 5.34
C TYR A 117 9.16 -9.67 5.67
N LEU A 118 7.83 -9.58 5.63
CA LEU A 118 7.10 -8.35 5.95
C LEU A 118 7.20 -7.99 7.44
N GLU A 119 7.21 -8.99 8.33
CA GLU A 119 7.39 -8.79 9.77
C GLU A 119 8.64 -7.95 10.08
N GLN A 120 9.75 -8.20 9.39
CA GLN A 120 11.00 -7.46 9.59
C GLN A 120 10.84 -5.96 9.29
N ILE A 121 9.93 -5.58 8.39
CA ILE A 121 9.65 -4.18 8.05
C ILE A 121 8.69 -3.57 9.08
N VAL A 122 7.63 -4.30 9.40
CA VAL A 122 6.50 -3.82 10.22
C VAL A 122 6.85 -3.80 11.70
N CYS A 123 7.45 -4.87 12.21
CA CYS A 123 7.74 -5.05 13.62
C CYS A 123 9.17 -4.60 13.98
N ASP A 124 10.17 -4.89 13.14
CA ASP A 124 11.57 -4.58 13.45
C ASP A 124 12.05 -3.25 12.84
N GLY A 125 11.27 -2.64 11.95
CA GLY A 125 11.60 -1.36 11.33
C GLY A 125 12.63 -1.44 10.20
N SER A 126 12.89 -2.63 9.66
CA SER A 126 13.76 -2.81 8.49
C SER A 126 13.21 -2.08 7.27
N ARG A 127 14.09 -1.68 6.35
CA ARG A 127 13.71 -0.99 5.10
C ARG A 127 14.46 -1.60 3.93
N ALA A 128 13.86 -1.54 2.74
CA ALA A 128 14.52 -1.99 1.53
C ALA A 128 15.75 -1.13 1.26
N GLN A 129 16.80 -1.75 0.71
CA GLN A 129 17.85 -0.95 0.07
C GLN A 129 17.29 -0.36 -1.21
N PRO A 130 17.68 0.88 -1.59
CA PRO A 130 17.23 1.48 -2.84
C PRO A 130 17.41 0.53 -4.04
N PRO A 131 16.47 0.55 -5.00
CA PRO A 131 15.40 1.54 -5.15
C PRO A 131 14.17 1.31 -4.25
N VAL A 132 13.62 2.41 -3.76
CA VAL A 132 12.26 2.52 -3.18
C VAL A 132 11.46 3.47 -4.05
N TRP A 133 10.14 3.29 -4.10
CA TRP A 133 9.30 4.01 -5.06
C TRP A 133 8.32 4.95 -4.35
N PRO A 134 8.19 6.21 -4.78
CA PRO A 134 7.23 7.13 -4.19
C PRO A 134 5.79 6.75 -4.53
N THR A 135 5.55 6.05 -5.65
CA THR A 135 4.25 5.49 -6.01
C THR A 135 4.41 4.15 -6.73
N ILE A 136 3.34 3.33 -6.78
CA ILE A 136 3.31 2.12 -7.62
C ILE A 136 3.48 2.45 -9.10
N LYS A 137 2.96 3.60 -9.53
CA LYS A 137 3.14 4.10 -10.89
C LYS A 137 4.62 4.31 -11.22
N ASP A 138 5.42 4.86 -10.32
CA ASP A 138 6.86 5.06 -10.54
C ASP A 138 7.61 3.73 -10.69
N PHE A 139 7.24 2.71 -9.89
CA PHE A 139 7.78 1.35 -10.04
C PHE A 139 7.47 0.76 -11.43
N VAL A 140 6.22 0.95 -11.88
CA VAL A 140 5.75 0.50 -13.19
C VAL A 140 6.48 1.24 -14.32
N ASP A 141 6.59 2.56 -14.23
CA ASP A 141 7.24 3.41 -15.24
C ASP A 141 8.74 3.15 -15.35
N ALA A 142 9.39 2.73 -14.25
CA ALA A 142 10.79 2.29 -14.25
C ALA A 142 11.00 0.90 -14.87
N GLY A 143 9.94 0.25 -15.34
CA GLY A 143 10.00 -1.04 -16.02
C GLY A 143 9.95 -2.24 -15.09
N ARG A 144 9.41 -2.10 -13.87
CA ARG A 144 9.29 -3.19 -12.88
C ARG A 144 10.62 -3.90 -12.58
N PRO A 145 11.70 -3.15 -12.30
CA PRO A 145 13.05 -3.70 -12.16
C PRO A 145 13.15 -4.67 -11.00
#